data_AF-A0A7V2SWY3-F1
#
_entry.id   AF-A0A7V2SWY3-F1
#
_cell.length_a   1.000
_cell.length_b   1.000
_cell.length_c   1.000
_cell.angle_alpha   90.00
_cell.angle_beta   90.00
_cell.angle_gamma   90.00
#
_symmetry.space_group_name_H-M   'P 1'
#
loop_
_entity.id
_entity.type
_entity.pdbx_description
1 polymer ?
#
loop_
_entity_poly.entity_id
_entity_poly.type
_entity_poly.pdbx_seq_one_letter_code
_entity_poly.pdbx_strand_id
1 'polypeptide(L)'
;ALAKRVSIEVYKGEEEQLNLGLEHDLYVTIPKGKYKNLSAKADVPEYLIAPIANKQAIGKLNVQLNNKIIVSKNLVALKAIAAGSWWTRTVDSMALWFK
;
A
#
# COMPACT_ATOMS: atom_id res chain seq x y z
N ALA A 1 1.65 -1.10 20.24
CA ALA A 1 1.31 -0.21 19.11
C ALA A 1 2.21 -0.53 17.93
N LEU A 2 1.81 -1.47 17.06
CA LEU A 2 2.60 -1.89 15.89
C LEU A 2 1.73 -1.81 14.64
N ALA A 3 1.28 -0.60 14.34
CA ALA A 3 0.86 -0.25 12.98
C ALA A 3 1.81 0.86 12.54
N LYS A 4 3.05 0.47 12.22
CA LYS A 4 3.96 1.39 11.54
C LYS A 4 3.31 1.65 10.18
N ARG A 5 2.62 2.78 10.07
CA ARG A 5 2.00 3.24 8.82
C ARG A 5 3.12 3.34 7.79
N VAL A 6 2.92 2.71 6.63
CA VAL A 6 3.87 2.80 5.52
C VAL A 6 3.32 3.88 4.60
N SER A 7 3.95 5.04 4.63
CA SER A 7 3.68 6.17 3.74
C SER A 7 4.58 6.07 2.52
N ILE A 8 4.00 6.19 1.33
CA ILE A 8 4.71 6.17 0.05
C ILE A 8 4.44 7.45 -0.72
N GLU A 9 5.44 7.95 -1.43
CA GLU A 9 5.30 9.12 -2.27
C GLU A 9 4.49 8.80 -3.53
N VAL A 10 3.58 9.71 -3.89
CA VAL A 10 2.72 9.59 -5.05
C VAL A 10 3.02 10.74 -6.00
N TYR A 11 3.42 10.38 -7.20
CA TYR A 11 3.64 11.31 -8.30
C TYR A 11 2.37 11.48 -9.13
N LYS A 12 2.17 12.70 -9.62
CA LYS A 12 1.05 13.07 -10.51
C LYS A 12 -0.33 12.81 -9.91
N GLY A 13 -0.43 12.68 -8.58
CA GLY A 13 -1.68 12.58 -7.84
C GLY A 13 -2.17 13.95 -7.37
N GLU A 14 -3.43 14.01 -6.95
CA GLU A 14 -3.93 15.15 -6.16
C GLU A 14 -3.29 15.23 -4.76
N GLU A 15 -2.77 14.11 -4.27
CA GLU A 15 -2.00 14.00 -3.03
C GLU A 15 -0.60 13.48 -3.33
N GLU A 16 0.40 14.00 -2.61
CA GLU A 16 1.80 13.63 -2.76
C GLU A 16 2.20 12.41 -1.92
N GLN A 17 1.33 11.98 -0.99
CA GLN A 17 1.59 10.87 -0.10
C GLN A 17 0.37 9.97 0.04
N LEU A 18 0.60 8.66 -0.02
CA LEU A 18 -0.43 7.65 0.23
C LEU A 18 -0.05 6.80 1.44
N ASN A 19 -1.02 6.62 2.33
CA ASN A 19 -0.90 5.66 3.41
C ASN A 19 -1.35 4.28 2.94
N LEU A 20 -0.44 3.31 3.08
CA LEU A 20 -0.72 1.90 2.86
C LEU A 20 -1.09 1.24 4.18
N GLY A 21 -2.04 0.31 4.11
CA GLY A 21 -2.50 -0.46 5.26
C GLY A 21 -2.91 -1.87 4.87
N LEU A 22 -3.40 -2.62 5.84
CA LEU A 22 -4.00 -3.92 5.59
C LEU A 22 -5.50 -3.74 5.36
N GLU A 23 -6.08 -4.53 4.45
CA GLU A 23 -7.54 -4.51 4.24
C GLU A 23 -8.30 -5.08 5.44
N HIS A 24 -7.69 -6.05 6.12
CA HIS A 24 -8.24 -6.74 7.27
C HIS A 24 -7.18 -6.84 8.37
N ASP A 25 -7.62 -6.86 9.62
CA ASP A 25 -6.74 -7.04 10.77
C ASP A 25 -5.96 -8.36 10.67
N LEU A 26 -4.66 -8.29 10.96
CA LEU A 26 -3.77 -9.44 10.92
C LEU A 26 -3.43 -9.92 12.33
N TYR A 27 -3.99 -11.08 12.68
CA TYR A 27 -3.64 -11.79 13.91
C TYR A 27 -2.63 -12.89 13.60
N VAL A 28 -1.55 -12.95 14.39
CA VAL A 28 -0.49 -13.94 14.24
C VAL A 28 -0.27 -14.63 15.58
N THR A 29 -0.50 -15.95 15.62
CA THR A 29 -0.24 -16.77 16.80
C THR A 29 1.19 -17.28 16.77
N ILE A 30 1.97 -16.97 17.80
CA ILE A 30 3.36 -17.41 17.93
C ILE A 30 3.60 -18.10 19.28
N PRO A 31 4.59 -19.00 19.38
CA PRO A 31 4.99 -19.59 20.65
C PRO A 31 5.42 -18.52 21.67
N LYS A 32 5.11 -18.76 22.95
CA LYS A 32 5.48 -17.88 24.05
C LYS A 32 7.00 -17.64 24.06
N GLY A 33 7.40 -16.38 24.23
CA GLY A 33 8.81 -15.97 24.28
C GLY A 33 9.48 -15.72 22.92
N LYS A 34 8.80 -15.98 21.79
CA LYS A 34 9.37 -15.75 20.44
C LYS A 34 9.06 -14.37 19.85
N TYR A 35 8.41 -13.48 20.60
CA TYR A 35 8.06 -12.12 20.16
C TYR A 35 9.28 -11.30 19.72
N LYS A 36 10.41 -11.43 20.42
CA LYS A 36 11.66 -10.73 20.06
C LYS A 36 12.22 -11.13 18.69
N ASN A 37 11.83 -12.30 18.19
CA ASN A 37 12.31 -12.83 16.91
C ASN A 37 11.31 -12.58 15.77
N LEU A 38 10.21 -11.87 16.06
CA LEU A 38 9.23 -11.45 15.08
C LEU A 38 9.74 -10.19 14.38
N SER A 39 9.79 -10.23 13.05
CA SER A 39 10.13 -9.09 12.21
C SER A 39 9.03 -8.88 11.18
N ALA A 40 8.58 -7.65 10.99
CA ALA A 40 7.64 -7.29 9.94
C ALA A 40 8.38 -6.48 8.88
N LYS A 41 8.38 -6.97 7.64
CA LYS A 41 8.97 -6.29 6.49
C LYS A 41 7.87 -5.93 5.50
N ALA A 42 7.73 -4.65 5.20
CA ALA A 42 6.88 -4.19 4.11
C ALA A 42 7.71 -4.19 2.82
N ASP A 43 7.22 -4.90 1.82
CA ASP A 43 7.73 -4.92 0.47
C ASP A 43 6.78 -4.07 -0.39
N VAL A 44 7.17 -2.83 -0.62
CA VAL A 44 6.40 -1.82 -1.33
C VAL A 44 7.34 -1.11 -2.31
N PRO A 45 6.84 -0.61 -3.45
CA PRO A 45 7.64 0.19 -4.36
C PRO A 45 8.15 1.47 -3.67
N GLU A 46 9.12 2.13 -4.27
CA GLU A 46 9.69 3.38 -3.74
C GLU A 46 8.73 4.57 -3.95
N TYR A 47 8.03 4.58 -5.07
CA TYR A 47 7.06 5.60 -5.45
C TYR A 47 5.89 5.00 -6.22
N LEU A 48 4.77 5.73 -6.24
CA LEU A 48 3.59 5.40 -7.05
C LEU A 48 3.26 6.53 -8.01
N ILE A 49 2.52 6.19 -9.06
CA ILE A 49 1.99 7.16 -10.03
C ILE A 49 0.47 7.04 -10.02
N ALA A 50 -0.22 8.17 -9.88
CA ALA A 50 -1.67 8.21 -9.95
C ALA A 50 -2.20 7.93 -11.38
N PRO A 51 -3.44 7.45 -11.55
CA PRO A 51 -4.50 7.27 -10.54
C PRO A 51 -4.33 5.99 -9.70
N ILE A 52 -4.65 6.09 -8.41
CA ILE A 52 -4.65 4.97 -7.45
C ILE A 52 -6.06 4.76 -6.93
N ALA A 53 -6.57 3.54 -7.09
CA ALA A 53 -7.89 3.19 -6.57
C ALA A 53 -7.84 2.87 -5.06
N ASN A 54 -8.93 3.15 -4.35
CA ASN A 54 -9.07 2.70 -2.96
C ASN A 54 -9.02 1.16 -2.91
N LYS A 55 -8.35 0.61 -1.89
CA LYS A 55 -8.09 -0.82 -1.71
C LYS A 55 -7.26 -1.49 -2.80
N GLN A 56 -6.65 -0.72 -3.70
CA GLN A 56 -5.72 -1.27 -4.67
C GLN A 56 -4.54 -1.92 -3.93
N ALA A 57 -4.20 -3.15 -4.29
CA ALA A 57 -3.01 -3.82 -3.76
C ALA A 57 -1.75 -3.17 -4.34
N ILE A 58 -0.92 -2.60 -3.46
CA ILE A 58 0.29 -1.86 -3.82
C ILE A 58 1.55 -2.64 -3.46
N GLY A 59 1.50 -3.44 -2.40
CA GLY A 59 2.65 -4.21 -1.95
C GLY A 59 2.24 -5.34 -1.00
N LYS A 60 3.21 -5.84 -0.24
CA LYS A 60 3.02 -6.96 0.69
C LYS A 60 3.70 -6.72 2.02
N LEU A 61 2.99 -7.03 3.10
CA LEU A 61 3.55 -7.14 4.44
C LEU A 61 3.94 -8.59 4.68
N ASN A 62 5.24 -8.83 4.82
CA ASN A 62 5.81 -10.12 5.15
C ASN A 62 6.19 -10.14 6.63
N VAL A 63 5.50 -10.98 7.41
CA VAL A 63 5.83 -11.25 8.81
C VAL A 63 6.76 -12.46 8.86
N GLN A 64 7.92 -12.26 9.45
CA GLN A 64 8.99 -13.23 9.58
C GLN A 64 9.20 -13.61 11.04
N LEU A 65 9.46 -14.90 11.30
CA LEU A 65 9.88 -15.41 12.58
C LEU A 65 11.16 -16.21 12.39
N ASN A 66 12.25 -15.83 13.06
CA ASN A 66 13.58 -16.43 12.85
C ASN A 66 13.96 -16.48 11.34
N ASN A 67 13.78 -15.37 10.63
CA ASN A 67 14.05 -15.23 9.18
C ASN A 67 13.19 -16.09 8.24
N LYS A 68 12.20 -16.83 8.74
CA LYS A 68 11.22 -17.54 7.91
C LYS A 68 9.93 -16.73 7.81
N ILE A 69 9.44 -16.51 6.58
CA ILE A 69 8.14 -15.88 6.36
C ILE A 69 7.06 -16.82 6.88
N ILE A 70 6.31 -16.37 7.88
CA ILE A 70 5.19 -17.13 8.48
C ILE A 70 3.85 -16.66 7.94
N VAL A 71 3.72 -15.37 7.59
CA VAL A 71 2.50 -14.78 7.07
C VAL A 71 2.85 -13.70 6.05
N SER A 72 2.13 -13.67 4.93
CA SER A 72 2.19 -12.61 3.94
C SER A 72 0.79 -12.06 3.70
N LYS A 73 0.63 -10.74 3.74
CA LYS A 73 -0.64 -10.05 3.48
C LYS A 73 -0.43 -8.91 2.50
N ASN A 74 -1.43 -8.65 1.67
CA ASN A 74 -1.38 -7.54 0.74
C ASN A 74 -1.54 -6.22 1.51
N LEU A 75 -0.67 -5.26 1.18
CA LEU A 75 -0.80 -3.88 1.58
C LEU A 75 -1.62 -3.16 0.51
N VAL A 76 -2.70 -2.53 0.95
CA VAL A 76 -3.66 -1.84 0.11
C VAL A 76 -3.64 -0.35 0.36
N ALA A 77 -4.01 0.42 -0.67
CA ALA A 77 -4.27 1.84 -0.56
C ALA A 77 -5.46 2.09 0.37
N LEU A 78 -5.28 2.87 1.44
CA LEU A 78 -6.37 3.22 2.37
C LEU A 78 -7.29 4.32 1.81
N LYS A 79 -6.85 5.01 0.75
CA LYS A 79 -7.54 6.11 0.10
C LYS A 79 -7.32 6.02 -1.41
N ALA A 80 -8.30 6.45 -2.19
CA ALA A 80 -8.12 6.68 -3.63
C ALA A 80 -7.41 8.03 -3.85
N ILE A 81 -6.45 8.05 -4.77
CA ILE A 81 -5.80 9.29 -5.22
C ILE A 81 -6.06 9.41 -6.72
N ALA A 82 -6.87 10.39 -7.10
CA ALA A 82 -7.08 10.71 -8.51
C ALA A 82 -5.81 11.31 -9.12
N ALA A 83 -5.71 11.24 -10.44
CA ALA A 83 -4.64 11.91 -11.15
C ALA A 83 -4.82 13.43 -10.99
N GLY A 84 -3.73 14.12 -10.66
CA GLY A 84 -3.73 15.57 -10.46
C GLY A 84 -4.08 16.31 -11.76
N SER A 85 -4.39 17.61 -11.62
CA SER A 85 -4.89 18.51 -12.66
C SER A 85 -4.17 18.46 -14.02
N TRP A 86 -2.88 18.07 -14.04
CA TRP A 86 -2.12 17.89 -15.29
C TRP A 86 -2.57 16.68 -16.13
N TRP A 87 -3.03 15.59 -15.51
CA TRP A 87 -3.55 14.41 -16.22
C TRP A 87 -5.03 14.52 -16.56
N THR A 88 -5.80 15.33 -15.82
CA THR A 88 -7.25 15.48 -16.06
C THR A 88 -7.53 15.95 -17.50
N ARG A 89 -6.74 16.89 -18.04
CA ARG A 89 -6.89 17.37 -19.44
C ARG A 89 -6.63 16.27 -20.49
N THR A 90 -5.67 15.38 -20.23
CA THR A 90 -5.31 14.31 -21.17
C THR A 90 -6.29 13.13 -21.13
N VAL A 91 -6.83 12.78 -19.95
CA VAL A 91 -7.90 11.76 -19.86
C VAL A 91 -9.23 12.28 -20.41
N ASP A 92 -9.57 13.55 -20.19
CA ASP A 92 -10.79 14.17 -20.73
C ASP A 92 -10.82 14.11 -22.27
N SER A 93 -9.64 14.28 -22.88
CA SER A 93 -9.46 14.11 -24.33
C SER A 93 -9.64 12.65 -24.80
N MET A 94 -9.25 11.66 -23.98
CA MET A 94 -9.47 10.23 -24.29
C MET A 94 -10.92 9.79 -24.03
N ALA A 95 -11.58 10.33 -23.02
CA ALA A 95 -12.99 10.05 -22.72
C ALA A 95 -13.92 10.53 -23.84
N LEU A 96 -13.59 11.66 -24.48
CA LEU A 96 -14.30 12.16 -25.68
C LEU A 96 -14.16 11.26 -26.90
N TRP A 97 -13.14 10.39 -26.97
CA TRP A 97 -12.95 9.43 -28.07
C TRP A 97 -13.81 8.17 -27.94
N PHE A 98 -14.36 7.89 -26.76
CA PHE A 98 -15.29 6.78 -26.53
C PHE A 98 -16.76 7.20 -26.60
N LYS A 99 -17.03 8.43 -27.07
CA LYS A 99 -18.36 8.92 -27.42
C LYS A 99 -18.46 9.08 -28.94
#